data_AF-A0A970RWG5-F1
#
_entry.id   AF-A0A970RWG5-F1
#
_cell.length_a   1.000
_cell.length_b   1.000
_cell.length_c   1.000
_cell.angle_alpha   90.00
_cell.angle_beta   90.00
_cell.angle_gamma   90.00
#
_symmetry.space_group_name_H-M   'P 1'
#
loop_
_entity.id
_entity.type
_entity.pdbx_description
1 polymer ?
#
loop_
_entity_poly.entity_id
_entity_poly.type
_entity_poly.pdbx_seq_one_letter_code
_entity_poly.pdbx_strand_id
1 'polypeptide(L)'
;MNNDQDQIIRDVTQGEYKYGFVTEVENDALPKGLNEDIIRQLSEKKDEPDWMLESRLKAFQYWKTMKMPNWAHLKVPTIDFQDIIYYSAPKQKATTGSLEEVDPELLRTFDKLGIPLNEQKRLTGVAVDAVMDSISVKTTFKETLADLGIIFCSFNEAIREHPDLVRKYMGSVVPYRDNYFAALNSAVFSDGSFVFIPKGVRCPMELSTYFRINAANTGQFERTLIVAEEGSFVSYLEGCTAPMRDENQLHAAIVEIVANTDAEVKYSTVQNWYPGDKEGRGGIYNFVTKRGICLGDRSKISWAQVETGSAITWKYPSCILRGNSSSAEFYSVAVTNNHQQADTGTKMIHIGKNTKSIIVSKGISAGKSQNSYRGLVRITKNAENARNHSQCDSLLLGDQCGAHTFPYLEVDNQSAVVEHEATTSRIGEDQVFYCNQRGIDTENAIGLIVNGYAKEVLNRLPMEFAVEAQKLLQISLEGSVG
;
A
#
# COMPACT_ATOMS: atom_id res chain seq x y z
N MET A 1 -28.23 -27.28 -8.45
CA MET A 1 -26.87 -26.92 -8.00
C MET A 1 -26.35 -25.60 -8.61
N ASN A 2 -27.15 -24.81 -9.35
CA ASN A 2 -26.77 -23.47 -9.84
C ASN A 2 -27.30 -22.30 -8.99
N ASN A 3 -28.27 -22.53 -8.07
CA ASN A 3 -28.90 -21.41 -7.36
C ASN A 3 -28.00 -20.79 -6.28
N ASP A 4 -27.11 -21.54 -5.62
CA ASP A 4 -26.27 -20.97 -4.55
C ASP A 4 -25.16 -20.05 -5.09
N GLN A 5 -24.59 -20.33 -6.27
CA GLN A 5 -23.61 -19.45 -6.91
C GLN A 5 -24.26 -18.18 -7.46
N ASP A 6 -25.42 -18.29 -8.12
CA ASP A 6 -26.17 -17.13 -8.63
C ASP A 6 -26.75 -16.27 -7.49
N GLN A 7 -27.01 -16.87 -6.31
CA GLN A 7 -27.51 -16.16 -5.13
C GLN A 7 -26.37 -15.50 -4.34
N ILE A 8 -25.18 -16.11 -4.25
CA ILE A 8 -23.97 -15.45 -3.75
C ILE A 8 -23.56 -14.30 -4.68
N ILE A 9 -23.68 -14.47 -6.00
CA ILE A 9 -23.45 -13.40 -6.96
C ILE A 9 -24.51 -12.32 -6.77
N ARG A 10 -25.82 -12.62 -6.71
CA ARG A 10 -26.87 -11.60 -6.44
C ARG A 10 -26.70 -10.84 -5.12
N ASP A 11 -26.31 -11.50 -4.04
CA ASP A 11 -26.06 -10.87 -2.74
C ASP A 11 -24.78 -10.00 -2.74
N VAL A 12 -23.86 -10.23 -3.69
CA VAL A 12 -22.65 -9.41 -3.91
C VAL A 12 -22.88 -8.31 -4.95
N THR A 13 -23.77 -8.54 -5.93
CA THR A 13 -24.00 -7.68 -7.12
C THR A 13 -25.15 -6.67 -6.96
N GLN A 14 -26.06 -6.87 -6.00
CA GLN A 14 -27.05 -5.85 -5.58
C GLN A 14 -26.65 -5.13 -4.29
N GLY A 15 -25.54 -5.52 -3.66
CA GLY A 15 -25.07 -4.97 -2.40
C GLY A 15 -24.23 -3.70 -2.59
N GLU A 16 -24.47 -2.72 -1.74
CA GLU A 16 -23.51 -1.68 -1.37
C GLU A 16 -22.11 -2.31 -1.12
N TYR A 17 -21.01 -1.57 -1.35
CA TYR A 17 -19.63 -2.05 -1.18
C TYR A 17 -19.51 -2.94 0.07
N LYS A 18 -19.23 -4.24 -0.15
CA LYS A 18 -19.41 -5.33 0.83
C LYS A 18 -18.65 -5.11 2.14
N TYR A 19 -17.53 -4.41 2.09
CA TYR A 19 -16.68 -4.11 3.24
C TYR A 19 -17.04 -2.77 3.90
N GLY A 20 -18.17 -2.17 3.52
CA GLY A 20 -18.60 -0.83 3.91
C GLY A 20 -19.07 -0.67 5.34
N PHE A 21 -19.19 -1.79 6.06
CA PHE A 21 -19.76 -1.83 7.40
C PHE A 21 -18.85 -1.15 8.43
N VAL A 22 -19.48 -0.42 9.36
CA VAL A 22 -18.83 0.18 10.53
C VAL A 22 -18.97 -0.79 11.70
N THR A 23 -17.90 -0.96 12.47
CA THR A 23 -17.92 -1.70 13.74
C THR A 23 -18.21 -0.73 14.88
N GLU A 24 -19.19 -1.03 15.75
CA GLU A 24 -19.60 -0.14 16.84
C GLU A 24 -18.70 -0.34 18.07
N VAL A 25 -17.48 0.20 18.01
CA VAL A 25 -16.55 0.19 19.13
C VAL A 25 -16.43 1.57 19.75
N GLU A 26 -16.45 1.65 21.08
CA GLU A 26 -16.22 2.90 21.80
C GLU A 26 -14.75 3.32 21.63
N ASN A 27 -14.49 4.52 21.13
CA ASN A 27 -13.13 4.98 20.81
C ASN A 27 -12.62 6.03 21.79
N ASP A 28 -11.32 5.99 22.11
CA ASP A 28 -10.56 7.09 22.71
C ASP A 28 -9.86 7.87 21.59
N ALA A 29 -10.27 9.11 21.37
CA ALA A 29 -9.81 9.93 20.26
C ALA A 29 -9.29 11.30 20.76
N LEU A 30 -8.27 11.81 20.08
CA LEU A 30 -7.82 13.19 20.29
C LEU A 30 -8.81 14.18 19.63
N PRO A 31 -8.88 15.43 20.11
CA PRO A 31 -9.71 16.44 19.45
C PRO A 31 -9.22 16.71 18.03
N LYS A 32 -10.14 17.19 17.18
CA LYS A 32 -9.81 17.66 15.83
C LYS A 32 -8.80 18.78 15.88
N GLY A 33 -7.89 18.78 14.91
CA GLY A 33 -6.88 19.84 14.76
C GLY A 33 -5.47 19.30 14.68
N LEU A 34 -4.58 20.11 14.11
CA LEU A 34 -3.16 19.83 14.07
C LEU A 34 -2.38 21.01 14.65
N ASN A 35 -1.84 20.81 15.85
CA ASN A 35 -0.98 21.76 16.55
C ASN A 35 0.05 21.01 17.41
N GLU A 36 0.95 21.74 18.07
CA GLU A 36 2.00 21.12 18.91
C GLU A 36 1.44 20.36 20.12
N ASP A 37 0.31 20.80 20.66
CA ASP A 37 -0.33 20.17 21.82
C ASP A 37 -0.89 18.80 21.45
N ILE A 38 -1.55 18.67 20.29
CA ILE A 38 -2.01 17.39 19.74
C ILE A 38 -0.84 16.42 19.56
N ILE A 39 0.31 16.90 19.06
CA ILE A 39 1.51 16.06 18.87
C ILE A 39 2.07 15.59 20.22
N ARG A 40 2.09 16.46 21.23
CA ARG A 40 2.53 16.10 22.59
C ARG A 40 1.59 15.08 23.23
N GLN A 41 0.28 15.30 23.14
CA GLN A 41 -0.73 14.35 23.62
C GLN A 41 -0.63 12.99 22.90
N LEU A 42 -0.39 12.99 21.58
CA LEU A 42 -0.16 11.78 20.81
C LEU A 42 1.06 11.00 21.32
N SER A 43 2.18 11.70 21.52
CA SER A 43 3.42 11.11 22.04
C SER A 43 3.24 10.56 23.46
N GLU A 44 2.53 11.28 24.32
CA GLU A 44 2.24 10.88 25.70
C GLU A 44 1.32 9.66 25.76
N LYS A 45 0.23 9.65 24.99
CA LYS A 45 -0.71 8.50 24.92
C LYS A 45 -0.01 7.20 24.51
N LYS A 46 1.06 7.29 23.73
CA LYS A 46 1.81 6.13 23.24
C LYS A 46 3.02 5.76 24.08
N ASP A 47 3.33 6.52 25.12
CA ASP A 47 4.52 6.33 25.95
C ASP A 47 5.81 6.36 25.10
N GLU A 48 5.90 7.34 24.21
CA GLU A 48 7.06 7.52 23.31
C GLU A 48 8.23 8.22 24.05
N PRO A 49 9.49 7.82 23.75
CA PRO A 49 10.67 8.46 24.31
C PRO A 49 10.88 9.89 23.77
N ASP A 50 11.56 10.75 24.55
CA ASP A 50 11.76 12.18 24.24
C ASP A 50 12.28 12.47 22.83
N TRP A 51 13.23 11.64 22.35
CA TRP A 51 13.81 11.83 21.02
C TRP A 51 12.78 11.67 19.89
N MET A 52 11.75 10.87 20.09
CA MET A 52 10.66 10.66 19.13
C MET A 52 9.75 11.89 19.11
N LEU A 53 9.40 12.43 20.27
CA LEU A 53 8.65 13.69 20.39
C LEU A 53 9.37 14.85 19.71
N GLU A 54 10.68 15.00 19.96
CA GLU A 54 11.51 16.02 19.31
C GLU A 54 11.50 15.87 17.78
N SER A 55 11.59 14.63 17.28
CA SER A 55 11.52 14.33 15.85
C SER A 55 10.18 14.75 15.24
N ARG A 56 9.06 14.42 15.91
CA ARG A 56 7.70 14.80 15.48
C ARG A 56 7.52 16.31 15.43
N LEU A 57 7.92 17.01 16.49
CA LEU A 57 7.82 18.48 16.55
C LEU A 57 8.66 19.14 15.45
N LYS A 58 9.86 18.62 15.17
CA LYS A 58 10.72 19.11 14.08
C LYS A 58 10.08 18.90 12.71
N ALA A 59 9.45 17.75 12.48
CA ALA A 59 8.70 17.47 11.26
C ALA A 59 7.52 18.43 11.10
N PHE A 60 6.77 18.67 12.17
CA PHE A 60 5.64 19.60 12.16
C PHE A 60 6.05 21.05 11.87
N GLN A 61 7.13 21.55 12.51
CA GLN A 61 7.64 22.89 12.21
C GLN A 61 8.04 23.03 10.74
N TYR A 62 8.69 22.02 10.17
CA TYR A 62 9.06 22.03 8.76
C TYR A 62 7.82 22.01 7.86
N TRP A 63 6.86 21.14 8.15
CA TRP A 63 5.61 21.02 7.39
C TRP A 63 4.87 22.36 7.30
N LYS A 64 4.78 23.14 8.39
CA LYS A 64 4.17 24.49 8.39
C LYS A 64 4.81 25.47 7.40
N THR A 65 6.06 25.26 7.02
CA THR A 65 6.76 26.12 6.03
C THR A 65 6.50 25.71 4.59
N MET A 66 5.91 24.52 4.37
CA MET A 66 5.70 23.95 3.05
C MET A 66 4.37 24.41 2.46
N LYS A 67 4.29 24.35 1.13
CA LYS A 67 3.04 24.51 0.38
C LYS A 67 2.64 23.16 -0.21
N MET A 68 1.34 22.88 -0.22
CA MET A 68 0.82 21.66 -0.83
C MET A 68 1.16 21.66 -2.34
N PRO A 69 1.79 20.59 -2.86
CA PRO A 69 2.16 20.50 -4.27
C PRO A 69 0.92 20.36 -5.18
N ASN A 70 0.99 20.93 -6.39
CA ASN A 70 -0.11 20.94 -7.38
C ASN A 70 0.33 20.49 -8.79
N TRP A 71 1.46 19.78 -8.91
CA TRP A 71 2.06 19.40 -10.20
C TRP A 71 1.53 18.08 -10.77
N ALA A 72 0.91 17.22 -9.95
CA ALA A 72 0.40 15.94 -10.40
C ALA A 72 -0.82 16.11 -11.30
N HIS A 73 -1.11 15.10 -12.13
CA HIS A 73 -2.31 15.07 -12.97
C HIS A 73 -3.55 14.70 -12.14
N LEU A 74 -3.80 15.47 -11.08
CA LEU A 74 -4.83 15.23 -10.08
C LEU A 74 -5.55 16.54 -9.76
N LYS A 75 -6.87 16.49 -9.68
CA LYS A 75 -7.71 17.56 -9.12
C LYS A 75 -7.99 17.22 -7.67
N VAL A 76 -7.06 17.62 -6.79
CA VAL A 76 -7.19 17.43 -5.34
C VAL A 76 -7.94 18.63 -4.76
N PRO A 77 -9.09 18.42 -4.08
CA PRO A 77 -9.78 19.51 -3.40
C PRO A 77 -8.96 19.99 -2.19
N THR A 78 -9.28 21.18 -1.68
CA THR A 78 -8.65 21.69 -0.47
C THR A 78 -8.93 20.76 0.70
N ILE A 79 -7.88 20.29 1.35
CA ILE A 79 -7.97 19.44 2.54
C ILE A 79 -7.89 20.34 3.77
N ASP A 80 -8.91 20.31 4.62
CA ASP A 80 -8.87 20.98 5.92
C ASP A 80 -8.16 20.09 6.96
N PHE A 81 -6.85 20.31 7.11
CA PHE A 81 -6.04 19.58 8.09
C PHE A 81 -6.45 19.84 9.55
N GLN A 82 -7.24 20.89 9.83
CA GLN A 82 -7.73 21.15 11.18
C GLN A 82 -9.03 20.40 11.50
N ASP A 83 -9.72 19.86 10.49
CA ASP A 83 -10.95 19.07 10.69
C ASP A 83 -10.68 17.55 10.84
N ILE A 84 -9.40 17.15 10.82
CA ILE A 84 -8.97 15.75 10.92
C ILE A 84 -8.71 15.37 12.38
N ILE A 85 -9.13 14.16 12.75
CA ILE A 85 -8.70 13.47 13.97
C ILE A 85 -7.45 12.65 13.65
N TYR A 86 -6.33 12.95 14.33
CA TYR A 86 -5.02 12.32 14.06
C TYR A 86 -4.74 11.08 14.92
N TYR A 87 -5.60 10.78 15.89
CA TYR A 87 -5.50 9.59 16.72
C TYR A 87 -6.87 9.15 17.20
N SER A 88 -7.19 7.88 16.98
CA SER A 88 -8.37 7.21 17.52
C SER A 88 -8.04 5.74 17.75
N ALA A 89 -8.21 5.27 18.98
CA ALA A 89 -8.01 3.88 19.33
C ALA A 89 -9.30 3.29 19.93
N PRO A 90 -9.65 2.02 19.62
CA PRO A 90 -10.69 1.30 20.33
C PRO A 90 -10.38 1.24 21.83
N LYS A 91 -11.36 1.56 22.69
CA LYS A 91 -11.21 1.39 24.14
C LYS A 91 -11.10 -0.10 24.46
N GLN A 92 -10.03 -0.49 25.14
CA GLN A 92 -9.94 -1.83 25.71
C GLN A 92 -10.93 -1.94 26.88
N LYS A 93 -11.92 -2.84 26.78
CA LYS A 93 -12.74 -3.19 27.95
C LYS A 93 -11.86 -3.92 28.94
N ALA A 94 -11.73 -3.39 30.15
CA ALA A 94 -11.03 -4.06 31.24
C ALA A 94 -11.80 -5.33 31.64
N THR A 95 -11.48 -6.47 31.03
CA THR A 95 -11.91 -7.77 31.54
C THR A 95 -11.01 -8.18 32.69
N THR A 96 -11.65 -8.47 33.82
CA THR A 96 -11.00 -8.94 35.03
C THR A 96 -10.30 -10.28 34.78
N GLY A 97 -8.97 -10.29 34.78
CA GLY A 97 -8.18 -11.48 35.10
C GLY A 97 -7.68 -12.33 33.92
N SER A 98 -7.01 -11.75 32.94
CA SER A 98 -5.82 -12.28 32.24
C SER A 98 -5.43 -11.30 31.13
N LEU A 99 -4.14 -11.21 30.78
CA LEU A 99 -3.67 -10.35 29.68
C LEU A 99 -4.28 -10.81 28.35
N GLU A 100 -4.68 -9.82 27.52
CA GLU A 100 -4.92 -9.93 26.08
C GLU A 100 -6.18 -10.69 25.60
N GLU A 101 -7.36 -10.35 26.10
CA GLU A 101 -8.61 -10.67 25.38
C GLU A 101 -8.98 -9.54 24.42
N VAL A 102 -8.76 -9.76 23.11
CA VAL A 102 -9.25 -8.90 22.02
C VAL A 102 -10.78 -8.84 22.05
N ASP A 103 -11.39 -7.64 21.87
CA ASP A 103 -12.84 -7.49 21.89
C ASP A 103 -13.50 -8.48 20.88
N PRO A 104 -14.49 -9.30 21.31
CA PRO A 104 -15.20 -10.23 20.44
C PRO A 104 -15.77 -9.61 19.16
N GLU A 105 -16.09 -8.32 19.17
CA GLU A 105 -16.58 -7.61 17.99
C GLU A 105 -15.46 -7.34 16.97
N LEU A 106 -14.23 -7.07 17.44
CA LEU A 106 -13.04 -6.97 16.59
C LEU A 106 -12.75 -8.32 15.93
N LEU A 107 -12.81 -9.42 16.70
CA LEU A 107 -12.61 -10.77 16.17
C LEU A 107 -13.63 -11.10 15.07
N ARG A 108 -14.93 -10.84 15.31
CA ARG A 108 -15.99 -11.02 14.29
C ARG A 108 -15.79 -10.13 13.07
N THR A 109 -15.25 -8.93 13.26
CA THR A 109 -14.98 -7.97 12.18
C THR A 109 -13.90 -8.51 11.25
N PHE A 110 -12.81 -9.05 11.79
CA PHE A 110 -11.75 -9.68 11.00
C PHE A 110 -12.19 -11.02 10.39
N ASP A 111 -13.00 -11.82 11.10
CA ASP A 111 -13.63 -13.03 10.53
C ASP A 111 -14.50 -12.69 9.30
N LYS A 112 -15.30 -11.62 9.37
CA LYS A 112 -16.10 -11.12 8.23
C LYS A 112 -15.24 -10.65 7.05
N LEU A 113 -14.03 -10.15 7.33
CA LEU A 113 -13.04 -9.79 6.31
C LEU A 113 -12.33 -11.03 5.72
N GLY A 114 -12.58 -12.22 6.27
CA GLY A 114 -11.90 -13.45 5.87
C GLY A 114 -10.53 -13.64 6.51
N ILE A 115 -10.24 -12.93 7.60
CA ILE A 115 -8.96 -12.95 8.33
C ILE A 115 -9.21 -13.48 9.74
N PRO A 116 -9.32 -14.81 9.94
CA PRO A 116 -9.61 -15.36 11.25
C PRO A 116 -8.44 -15.17 12.23
N LEU A 117 -8.65 -14.39 13.29
CA LEU A 117 -7.63 -14.08 14.30
C LEU A 117 -7.46 -15.17 15.38
N ASN A 118 -8.43 -16.09 15.47
CA ASN A 118 -8.51 -17.11 16.51
C ASN A 118 -8.56 -18.57 16.00
N GLU A 119 -8.53 -18.83 14.70
CA GLU A 119 -8.57 -20.20 14.17
C GLU A 119 -7.22 -20.70 13.61
N GLN A 120 -6.67 -21.65 14.37
CA GLN A 120 -5.97 -22.86 13.95
C GLN A 120 -4.66 -22.72 13.15
N LYS A 121 -3.57 -22.83 13.91
CA LYS A 121 -2.34 -23.58 13.58
C LYS A 121 -2.54 -24.59 12.43
N ARG A 122 -2.29 -24.19 11.17
CA ARG A 122 -1.54 -24.96 10.12
C ARG A 122 -1.77 -24.55 8.67
N LEU A 123 -2.79 -23.77 8.30
CA LEU A 123 -3.21 -23.78 6.90
C LEU A 123 -2.59 -22.72 5.96
N THR A 124 -2.17 -21.54 6.43
CA THR A 124 -1.70 -20.48 5.50
C THR A 124 -0.20 -20.18 5.57
N GLY A 125 0.50 -20.49 6.67
CA GLY A 125 1.93 -20.19 6.78
C GLY A 125 2.25 -18.70 6.61
N VAL A 126 1.36 -17.82 7.10
CA VAL A 126 1.49 -16.35 7.07
C VAL A 126 1.39 -15.82 8.50
N ALA A 127 2.32 -14.94 8.91
CA ALA A 127 2.20 -14.16 10.14
C ALA A 127 1.41 -12.88 9.87
N VAL A 128 0.36 -12.62 10.65
CA VAL A 128 -0.56 -11.51 10.43
C VAL A 128 -0.50 -10.54 11.61
N ASP A 129 -0.27 -9.27 11.32
CA ASP A 129 -0.47 -8.13 12.21
C ASP A 129 -1.77 -7.41 11.82
N ALA A 130 -2.76 -7.46 12.71
CA ALA A 130 -4.08 -6.90 12.45
C ALA A 130 -4.18 -5.50 13.06
N VAL A 131 -4.23 -4.46 12.22
CA VAL A 131 -4.26 -3.05 12.63
C VAL A 131 -5.65 -2.46 12.38
N MET A 132 -6.21 -1.84 13.42
CA MET A 132 -7.49 -1.14 13.32
C MET A 132 -7.36 0.29 13.81
N ASP A 133 -7.78 1.23 12.98
CA ASP A 133 -7.61 2.67 13.18
C ASP A 133 -6.14 3.04 13.46
N SER A 134 -5.79 3.34 14.71
CA SER A 134 -4.47 3.82 15.11
C SER A 134 -3.62 2.81 15.88
N ILE A 135 -4.05 1.55 16.07
CA ILE A 135 -3.31 0.55 16.87
C ILE A 135 -3.29 -0.85 16.25
N SER A 136 -2.18 -1.57 16.42
CA SER A 136 -2.15 -3.04 16.26
C SER A 136 -2.96 -3.72 17.37
N VAL A 137 -3.84 -4.65 16.96
CA VAL A 137 -4.74 -5.41 17.82
C VAL A 137 -4.14 -6.76 18.20
N LYS A 138 -3.44 -7.43 17.28
CA LYS A 138 -2.81 -8.74 17.51
C LYS A 138 -1.80 -9.08 16.43
N THR A 139 -0.64 -9.61 16.82
CA THR A 139 0.37 -10.18 15.91
C THR A 139 0.49 -11.70 16.14
N THR A 140 0.38 -12.50 15.08
CA THR A 140 0.51 -13.97 15.17
C THR A 140 1.97 -14.43 14.96
N PHE A 141 2.31 -15.64 15.44
CA PHE A 141 3.64 -16.28 15.30
C PHE A 141 4.84 -15.53 15.91
N LYS A 142 4.61 -14.60 16.84
CA LYS A 142 5.66 -13.80 17.50
C LYS A 142 6.80 -14.64 18.08
N GLU A 143 6.49 -15.70 18.83
CA GLU A 143 7.50 -16.59 19.45
C GLU A 143 8.36 -17.30 18.39
N THR A 144 7.73 -17.88 17.36
CA THR A 144 8.44 -18.61 16.29
C THR A 144 9.36 -17.71 15.46
N LEU A 145 8.96 -16.45 15.24
CA LEU A 145 9.80 -15.46 14.57
C LEU A 145 10.96 -15.02 15.48
N ALA A 146 10.69 -14.80 16.76
CA ALA A 146 11.69 -14.42 17.76
C ALA A 146 12.80 -15.49 17.92
N ASP A 147 12.46 -16.78 17.85
CA ASP A 147 13.43 -17.89 17.88
C ASP A 147 14.46 -17.81 16.73
N LEU A 148 14.08 -17.20 15.60
CA LEU A 148 14.93 -16.96 14.44
C LEU A 148 15.61 -15.57 14.48
N GLY A 149 15.40 -14.80 15.54
CA GLY A 149 15.85 -13.42 15.68
C GLY A 149 15.12 -12.42 14.79
N ILE A 150 14.00 -12.82 14.17
CA ILE A 150 13.14 -11.94 13.37
C ILE A 150 12.28 -11.11 14.32
N ILE A 151 12.29 -9.79 14.11
CA ILE A 151 11.40 -8.88 14.83
C ILE A 151 10.28 -8.51 13.87
N PHE A 152 9.04 -8.82 14.23
CA PHE A 152 7.84 -8.37 13.55
C PHE A 152 6.84 -7.89 14.60
N CYS A 153 6.65 -6.58 14.69
CA CYS A 153 5.77 -5.96 15.67
C CYS A 153 5.26 -4.61 15.17
N SER A 154 4.40 -3.98 15.97
CA SER A 154 3.92 -2.62 15.71
C SER A 154 5.08 -1.61 15.76
N PHE A 155 4.94 -0.51 15.03
CA PHE A 155 5.98 0.53 15.02
C PHE A 155 6.13 1.17 16.41
N ASN A 156 5.04 1.32 17.15
CA ASN A 156 5.08 1.85 18.52
C ASN A 156 5.81 0.90 19.49
N GLU A 157 5.60 -0.42 19.37
CA GLU A 157 6.36 -1.41 20.13
C GLU A 157 7.85 -1.35 19.81
N ALA A 158 8.22 -1.27 18.52
CA ALA A 158 9.61 -1.15 18.11
C ALA A 158 10.31 0.11 18.66
N ILE A 159 9.60 1.25 18.77
CA ILE A 159 10.15 2.47 19.38
C ILE A 159 10.51 2.24 20.85
N ARG A 160 9.70 1.48 21.59
CA ARG A 160 9.89 1.23 23.03
C ARG A 160 10.90 0.12 23.30
N GLU A 161 10.80 -1.00 22.59
CA GLU A 161 11.60 -2.20 22.84
C GLU A 161 12.92 -2.22 22.05
N HIS A 162 12.98 -1.56 20.90
CA HIS A 162 14.15 -1.52 20.02
C HIS A 162 14.55 -0.10 19.58
N PRO A 163 14.65 0.87 20.50
CA PRO A 163 14.85 2.29 20.18
C PRO A 163 16.12 2.54 19.34
N ASP A 164 17.20 1.80 19.60
CA ASP A 164 18.47 1.96 18.87
C ASP A 164 18.35 1.57 17.39
N LEU A 165 17.62 0.50 17.08
CA LEU A 165 17.39 0.05 15.71
C LEU A 165 16.47 1.03 14.98
N VAL A 166 15.36 1.42 15.60
CA VAL A 166 14.42 2.38 15.00
C VAL A 166 15.12 3.71 14.76
N ARG A 167 15.84 4.25 15.74
CA ARG A 167 16.56 5.53 15.61
C ARG A 167 17.64 5.50 14.52
N LYS A 168 18.29 4.35 14.30
CA LYS A 168 19.29 4.17 13.24
C LYS A 168 18.69 4.26 11.84
N TYR A 169 17.52 3.67 11.63
CA TYR A 169 16.97 3.48 10.29
C TYR A 169 15.77 4.36 9.95
N MET A 170 14.97 4.81 10.92
CA MET A 170 13.80 5.65 10.69
C MET A 170 14.21 6.97 10.03
N GLY A 171 13.61 7.27 8.88
CA GLY A 171 13.90 8.47 8.10
C GLY A 171 15.21 8.44 7.33
N SER A 172 15.92 7.31 7.31
CA SER A 172 17.16 7.14 6.53
C SER A 172 16.88 7.06 5.02
N VAL A 173 15.68 6.63 4.64
CA VAL A 173 15.26 6.46 3.24
C VAL A 173 14.21 7.50 2.85
N VAL A 174 13.24 7.73 3.74
CA VAL A 174 12.20 8.75 3.60
C VAL A 174 12.28 9.72 4.77
N PRO A 175 13.18 10.73 4.71
CA PRO A 175 13.31 11.72 5.77
C PRO A 175 12.06 12.60 5.84
N TYR A 176 11.83 13.25 6.99
CA TYR A 176 10.72 14.21 7.15
C TYR A 176 10.79 15.40 6.18
N ARG A 177 11.94 15.63 5.52
CA ARG A 177 12.12 16.67 4.50
C ARG A 177 11.79 16.23 3.08
N ASP A 178 11.41 14.98 2.87
CA ASP A 178 11.27 14.39 1.54
C ASP A 178 10.19 15.09 0.70
N ASN A 179 8.98 15.21 1.25
CA ASN A 179 7.85 15.85 0.59
C ASN A 179 6.79 16.28 1.62
N TYR A 180 5.75 16.97 1.14
CA TYR A 180 4.70 17.54 1.99
C TYR A 180 4.00 16.49 2.87
N PHE A 181 3.60 15.36 2.29
CA PHE A 181 2.91 14.30 3.03
C PHE A 181 3.85 13.46 3.89
N ALA A 182 5.12 13.33 3.50
CA ALA A 182 6.13 12.70 4.34
C ALA A 182 6.43 13.52 5.61
N ALA A 183 6.45 14.86 5.50
CA ALA A 183 6.60 15.76 6.64
C ALA A 183 5.38 15.67 7.57
N LEU A 184 4.16 15.69 7.01
CA LEU A 184 2.91 15.51 7.75
C LEU A 184 2.89 14.17 8.50
N ASN A 185 3.08 13.06 7.78
CA ASN A 185 3.10 11.72 8.36
C ASN A 185 4.16 11.63 9.47
N SER A 186 5.38 12.13 9.24
CA SER A 186 6.45 12.08 10.25
C SER A 186 6.12 12.85 11.54
N ALA A 187 5.21 13.82 11.50
CA ALA A 187 4.72 14.51 12.69
C ALA A 187 3.63 13.70 13.43
N VAL A 188 2.70 13.09 12.69
CA VAL A 188 1.41 12.61 13.25
C VAL A 188 1.20 11.11 13.19
N PHE A 189 2.10 10.31 12.61
CA PHE A 189 1.87 8.87 12.44
C PHE A 189 1.53 8.20 13.78
N SER A 190 0.48 7.40 13.78
CA SER A 190 -0.06 6.77 14.98
C SER A 190 0.52 5.38 15.19
N ASP A 191 0.71 4.61 14.13
CA ASP A 191 1.30 3.27 14.23
C ASP A 191 1.86 2.83 12.88
N GLY A 192 2.11 1.54 12.71
CA GLY A 192 2.53 0.89 11.47
C GLY A 192 3.26 -0.39 11.82
N SER A 193 4.13 -0.87 10.94
CA SER A 193 4.85 -2.12 11.18
C SER A 193 6.37 -1.96 11.17
N PHE A 194 7.04 -2.64 12.08
CA PHE A 194 8.49 -2.77 12.09
C PHE A 194 8.87 -4.21 11.81
N VAL A 195 9.74 -4.41 10.82
CA VAL A 195 10.28 -5.71 10.44
C VAL A 195 11.79 -5.63 10.43
N PHE A 196 12.45 -6.49 11.19
CA PHE A 196 13.89 -6.68 11.15
C PHE A 196 14.22 -8.15 10.92
N ILE A 197 15.01 -8.42 9.87
CA ILE A 197 15.48 -9.77 9.55
C ILE A 197 16.99 -9.83 9.77
N PRO A 198 17.49 -10.69 10.67
CA PRO A 198 18.91 -10.77 10.99
C PRO A 198 19.72 -11.41 9.86
N LYS A 199 21.05 -11.25 9.97
CA LYS A 199 22.01 -11.72 8.97
C LYS A 199 21.86 -13.22 8.68
N GLY A 200 21.79 -13.59 7.41
CA GLY A 200 21.71 -14.97 6.92
C GLY A 200 20.37 -15.66 7.15
N VAL A 201 19.36 -14.96 7.70
CA VAL A 201 18.06 -15.55 7.99
C VAL A 201 17.10 -15.35 6.82
N ARG A 202 16.54 -16.46 6.34
CA ARG A 202 15.41 -16.47 5.42
C ARG A 202 14.14 -16.63 6.25
N CYS A 203 13.26 -15.63 6.21
CA CYS A 203 11.96 -15.70 6.86
C CYS A 203 11.21 -16.96 6.38
N PRO A 204 10.76 -17.83 7.29
CA PRO A 204 10.15 -19.12 6.92
C PRO A 204 8.73 -18.98 6.37
N MET A 205 8.13 -17.79 6.52
CA MET A 205 6.74 -17.47 6.19
C MET A 205 6.65 -16.06 5.60
N GLU A 206 5.52 -15.79 4.97
CA GLU A 206 5.13 -14.45 4.56
C GLU A 206 4.72 -13.64 5.80
N LEU A 207 5.15 -12.38 5.89
CA LEU A 207 4.67 -11.44 6.90
C LEU A 207 3.57 -10.61 6.27
N SER A 208 2.48 -10.36 6.97
CA SER A 208 1.34 -9.61 6.47
C SER A 208 0.86 -8.64 7.52
N THR A 209 0.65 -7.39 7.14
CA THR A 209 -0.10 -6.42 7.95
C THR A 209 -1.39 -6.09 7.24
N TYR A 210 -2.50 -6.15 7.97
CA TYR A 210 -3.81 -5.78 7.43
C TYR A 210 -4.35 -4.55 8.16
N PHE A 211 -4.61 -3.50 7.39
CA PHE A 211 -5.07 -2.22 7.88
C PHE A 211 -6.57 -2.02 7.61
N ARG A 212 -7.32 -1.66 8.64
CA ARG A 212 -8.73 -1.25 8.53
C ARG A 212 -8.95 0.11 9.17
N ILE A 213 -9.46 1.07 8.39
CA ILE A 213 -10.00 2.33 8.93
C ILE A 213 -11.42 2.03 9.42
N ASN A 214 -11.82 2.47 10.61
CA ASN A 214 -13.20 2.27 11.10
C ASN A 214 -13.81 3.57 11.63
N ALA A 215 -13.04 4.39 12.34
CA ALA A 215 -13.50 5.63 12.93
C ALA A 215 -13.87 6.71 11.89
N ALA A 216 -14.86 7.54 12.22
CA ALA A 216 -15.30 8.65 11.40
C ALA A 216 -14.32 9.82 11.49
N ASN A 217 -14.10 10.55 10.40
CA ASN A 217 -13.28 11.77 10.36
C ASN A 217 -11.82 11.58 10.85
N THR A 218 -11.32 10.36 10.90
CA THR A 218 -9.92 10.05 11.20
C THR A 218 -9.08 10.07 9.92
N GLY A 219 -7.87 10.61 10.04
CA GLY A 219 -6.83 10.39 9.05
C GLY A 219 -6.00 9.17 9.44
N GLN A 220 -5.67 8.31 8.47
CA GLN A 220 -4.78 7.18 8.71
C GLN A 220 -3.36 7.57 8.31
N PHE A 221 -2.48 7.61 9.31
CA PHE A 221 -1.08 7.93 9.14
C PHE A 221 -0.24 6.80 9.73
N GLU A 222 0.34 6.00 8.84
CA GLU A 222 1.14 4.85 9.24
C GLU A 222 2.57 4.92 8.72
N ARG A 223 3.47 4.24 9.43
CA ARG A 223 4.87 4.11 9.02
C ARG A 223 5.31 2.66 9.10
N THR A 224 5.74 2.11 7.97
CA THR A 224 6.32 0.78 7.89
C THR A 224 7.81 0.86 7.66
N LEU A 225 8.61 0.17 8.46
CA LEU A 225 10.07 0.10 8.32
C LEU A 225 10.51 -1.36 8.27
N ILE A 226 11.09 -1.75 7.14
CA ILE A 226 11.61 -3.10 6.90
C ILE A 226 13.13 -3.02 6.73
N VAL A 227 13.85 -3.75 7.57
CA VAL A 227 15.31 -3.83 7.54
C VAL A 227 15.70 -5.30 7.32
N ALA A 228 16.35 -5.56 6.19
CA ALA A 228 16.87 -6.87 5.83
C ALA A 228 18.41 -6.82 5.90
N GLU A 229 19.00 -7.49 6.89
CA GLU A 229 20.45 -7.59 7.07
C GLU A 229 21.09 -8.52 6.02
N GLU A 230 22.42 -8.61 6.02
CA GLU A 230 23.16 -9.31 4.97
C GLU A 230 22.68 -10.75 4.74
N GLY A 231 22.47 -11.14 3.48
CA GLY A 231 22.04 -12.49 3.10
C GLY A 231 20.66 -12.91 3.63
N SER A 232 19.85 -11.95 4.06
CA SER A 232 18.51 -12.23 4.59
C SER A 232 17.43 -12.20 3.50
N PHE A 233 16.28 -12.81 3.79
CA PHE A 233 15.12 -12.77 2.89
C PHE A 233 13.84 -12.56 3.67
N VAL A 234 12.97 -11.69 3.18
CA VAL A 234 11.60 -11.55 3.66
C VAL A 234 10.67 -11.24 2.50
N SER A 235 9.45 -11.76 2.63
CA SER A 235 8.35 -11.38 1.78
C SER A 235 7.24 -10.86 2.69
N TYR A 236 6.88 -9.60 2.46
CA TYR A 236 5.99 -8.81 3.28
C TYR A 236 4.80 -8.37 2.42
N LEU A 237 3.62 -8.44 3.01
CA LEU A 237 2.37 -8.02 2.41
C LEU A 237 1.71 -6.94 3.25
N GLU A 238 1.13 -5.98 2.56
CA GLU A 238 0.24 -4.98 3.11
C GLU A 238 -1.14 -5.09 2.47
N GLY A 239 -2.17 -5.38 3.27
CA GLY A 239 -3.57 -5.34 2.86
C GLY A 239 -4.27 -4.12 3.47
N CYS A 240 -5.14 -3.44 2.72
CA CYS A 240 -5.96 -2.36 3.28
C CYS A 240 -7.40 -2.40 2.77
N THR A 241 -8.36 -2.26 3.70
CA THR A 241 -9.80 -2.03 3.40
C THR A 241 -10.38 -0.90 4.25
N ALA A 242 -11.47 -0.27 3.79
CA ALA A 242 -12.14 0.81 4.53
C ALA A 242 -13.67 0.74 4.39
N PRO A 243 -14.44 1.23 5.38
CA PRO A 243 -15.89 1.33 5.34
C PRO A 243 -16.37 2.38 4.32
N MET A 244 -17.66 2.33 3.99
CA MET A 244 -18.31 3.31 3.12
C MET A 244 -18.62 4.57 3.94
N ARG A 245 -18.19 5.73 3.44
CA ARG A 245 -18.45 7.03 4.05
C ARG A 245 -18.58 8.12 3.00
N ASP A 246 -19.46 9.07 3.27
CA ASP A 246 -19.69 10.23 2.41
C ASP A 246 -18.59 11.29 2.55
N GLU A 247 -17.89 11.34 3.70
CA GLU A 247 -16.74 12.23 3.88
C GLU A 247 -15.44 11.63 3.32
N ASN A 248 -14.59 12.49 2.75
CA ASN A 248 -13.27 12.07 2.29
C ASN A 248 -12.33 11.80 3.47
N GLN A 249 -11.68 10.64 3.45
CA GLN A 249 -10.65 10.28 4.43
C GLN A 249 -9.26 10.36 3.80
N LEU A 250 -8.29 10.89 4.56
CA LEU A 250 -6.90 10.96 4.12
C LEU A 250 -6.12 9.76 4.67
N HIS A 251 -5.58 8.96 3.77
CA HIS A 251 -4.60 7.93 4.06
C HIS A 251 -3.23 8.39 3.55
N ALA A 252 -2.29 8.63 4.45
CA ALA A 252 -0.94 9.04 4.11
C ALA A 252 0.08 8.18 4.84
N ALA A 253 0.59 7.16 4.15
CA ALA A 253 1.56 6.20 4.67
C ALA A 253 3.00 6.50 4.21
N ILE A 254 3.96 6.09 5.04
CA ILE A 254 5.38 6.01 4.68
C ILE A 254 5.83 4.56 4.78
N VAL A 255 6.53 4.08 3.74
CA VAL A 255 7.19 2.77 3.77
C VAL A 255 8.67 2.95 3.46
N GLU A 256 9.51 2.48 4.37
CA GLU A 256 10.96 2.46 4.24
C GLU A 256 11.46 1.02 4.19
N ILE A 257 12.21 0.66 3.15
CA ILE A 257 12.86 -0.65 3.04
C ILE A 257 14.37 -0.46 2.93
N VAL A 258 15.13 -1.14 3.77
CA VAL A 258 16.61 -1.16 3.73
C VAL A 258 17.06 -2.59 3.48
N ALA A 259 17.62 -2.85 2.29
CA ALA A 259 18.17 -4.15 1.93
C ALA A 259 19.71 -4.10 1.91
N ASN A 260 20.35 -4.82 2.82
CA ASN A 260 21.81 -4.94 2.90
C ASN A 260 22.34 -5.96 1.88
N THR A 261 23.66 -6.20 1.91
CA THR A 261 24.36 -7.04 0.94
C THR A 261 23.72 -8.44 0.83
N ASP A 262 23.49 -8.92 -0.38
CA ASP A 262 22.83 -10.22 -0.65
C ASP A 262 21.40 -10.37 -0.06
N ALA A 263 20.79 -9.31 0.48
CA ALA A 263 19.45 -9.37 1.03
C ALA A 263 18.38 -9.22 -0.05
N GLU A 264 17.26 -9.93 0.08
CA GLU A 264 16.11 -9.81 -0.82
C GLU A 264 14.83 -9.50 -0.04
N VAL A 265 14.16 -8.42 -0.42
CA VAL A 265 12.86 -8.01 0.13
C VAL A 265 11.81 -8.04 -0.97
N LYS A 266 10.76 -8.83 -0.78
CA LYS A 266 9.55 -8.76 -1.57
C LYS A 266 8.50 -7.99 -0.78
N TYR A 267 7.92 -6.99 -1.40
CA TYR A 267 6.90 -6.15 -0.78
C TYR A 267 5.68 -6.13 -1.69
N SER A 268 4.57 -6.66 -1.18
CA SER A 268 3.31 -6.79 -1.91
C SER A 268 2.25 -5.89 -1.30
N THR A 269 1.38 -5.29 -2.11
CA THR A 269 0.26 -4.49 -1.63
C THR A 269 -1.02 -4.86 -2.37
N VAL A 270 -2.09 -5.17 -1.63
CA VAL A 270 -3.44 -5.33 -2.18
C VAL A 270 -4.35 -4.33 -1.47
N GLN A 271 -4.76 -3.29 -2.20
CA GLN A 271 -5.57 -2.20 -1.66
C GLN A 271 -6.94 -2.21 -2.32
N ASN A 272 -8.00 -2.25 -1.50
CA ASN A 272 -9.39 -2.11 -1.93
C ASN A 272 -10.13 -1.11 -1.04
N TRP A 273 -10.01 0.16 -1.41
CA TRP A 273 -10.62 1.27 -0.69
C TRP A 273 -12.07 1.54 -1.15
N TYR A 274 -12.77 2.46 -0.46
CA TYR A 274 -14.06 2.98 -0.93
C TYR A 274 -13.84 4.14 -1.94
N PRO A 275 -14.30 4.01 -3.20
CA PRO A 275 -13.99 4.98 -4.27
C PRO A 275 -14.84 6.25 -4.21
N GLY A 276 -15.80 6.32 -3.30
CA GLY A 276 -16.88 7.30 -3.33
C GLY A 276 -18.10 6.77 -4.07
N ASP A 277 -19.18 7.55 -4.05
CA ASP A 277 -20.41 7.25 -4.79
C ASP A 277 -20.23 7.41 -6.31
N LYS A 278 -21.27 7.07 -7.09
CA LYS A 278 -21.24 7.17 -8.57
C LYS A 278 -20.99 8.60 -9.08
N GLU A 279 -21.36 9.61 -8.30
CA GLU A 279 -21.15 11.03 -8.59
C GLU A 279 -19.77 11.54 -8.12
N GLY A 280 -18.95 10.68 -7.52
CA GLY A 280 -17.61 11.00 -7.04
C GLY A 280 -17.58 11.70 -5.68
N ARG A 281 -18.64 11.60 -4.88
CA ARG A 281 -18.66 12.13 -3.49
C ARG A 281 -18.10 11.10 -2.52
N GLY A 282 -17.31 11.57 -1.56
CA GLY A 282 -16.64 10.73 -0.59
C GLY A 282 -15.45 9.96 -1.17
N GLY A 283 -15.04 8.91 -0.47
CA GLY A 283 -13.92 8.05 -0.84
C GLY A 283 -12.56 8.54 -0.36
N ILE A 284 -11.54 7.70 -0.54
CA ILE A 284 -10.24 7.86 0.12
C ILE A 284 -9.22 8.60 -0.75
N TYR A 285 -8.47 9.51 -0.12
CA TYR A 285 -7.26 10.10 -0.68
C TYR A 285 -6.05 9.31 -0.20
N ASN A 286 -5.40 8.61 -1.12
CA ASN A 286 -4.29 7.70 -0.85
C ASN A 286 -2.96 8.34 -1.29
N PHE A 287 -2.31 9.06 -0.37
CA PHE A 287 -1.11 9.86 -0.63
C PHE A 287 0.11 9.28 0.08
N VAL A 288 0.78 8.35 -0.60
CA VAL A 288 1.74 7.44 0.05
C VAL A 288 3.15 7.64 -0.50
N THR A 289 4.13 7.63 0.41
CA THR A 289 5.55 7.64 0.06
C THR A 289 6.20 6.30 0.41
N LYS A 290 6.37 5.41 -0.57
CA LYS A 290 7.13 4.16 -0.40
C LYS A 290 8.51 4.28 -1.04
N ARG A 291 9.57 3.93 -0.33
CA ARG A 291 10.92 3.90 -0.88
C ARG A 291 11.77 2.82 -0.26
N GLY A 292 12.42 2.05 -1.14
CA GLY A 292 13.43 1.08 -0.80
C GLY A 292 14.82 1.57 -1.17
N ILE A 293 15.82 1.19 -0.38
CA ILE A 293 17.23 1.32 -0.71
C ILE A 293 17.87 -0.07 -0.74
N CYS A 294 18.36 -0.43 -1.91
CA CYS A 294 19.32 -1.50 -2.09
C CYS A 294 20.68 -0.97 -1.63
N LEU A 295 20.90 -1.00 -0.32
CA LEU A 295 22.04 -0.37 0.35
C LEU A 295 23.33 -1.15 0.08
N GLY A 296 23.27 -2.48 0.18
CA GLY A 296 24.42 -3.35 -0.03
C GLY A 296 24.48 -3.98 -1.41
N ASP A 297 25.64 -4.56 -1.74
CA ASP A 297 25.88 -5.20 -3.03
C ASP A 297 24.98 -6.43 -3.24
N ARG A 298 24.55 -6.67 -4.47
CA ARG A 298 23.66 -7.80 -4.84
C ARG A 298 22.33 -7.85 -4.09
N SER A 299 21.95 -6.76 -3.41
CA SER A 299 20.65 -6.63 -2.76
C SER A 299 19.52 -6.54 -3.78
N LYS A 300 18.32 -6.98 -3.39
CA LYS A 300 17.14 -7.00 -4.25
C LYS A 300 15.90 -6.49 -3.53
N ILE A 301 15.14 -5.62 -4.20
CA ILE A 301 13.81 -5.19 -3.72
C ILE A 301 12.79 -5.39 -4.84
N SER A 302 11.69 -6.08 -4.55
CA SER A 302 10.60 -6.30 -5.50
C SER A 302 9.30 -5.71 -4.95
N TRP A 303 8.73 -4.76 -5.67
CA TRP A 303 7.40 -4.20 -5.41
C TRP A 303 6.36 -4.91 -6.28
N ALA A 304 5.30 -5.42 -5.67
CA ALA A 304 4.13 -5.93 -6.38
C ALA A 304 2.88 -5.25 -5.81
N GLN A 305 2.02 -4.69 -6.66
CA GLN A 305 0.84 -4.00 -6.17
C GLN A 305 -0.37 -4.15 -7.07
N VAL A 306 -1.54 -4.26 -6.43
CA VAL A 306 -2.86 -4.16 -7.05
C VAL A 306 -3.62 -3.09 -6.29
N GLU A 307 -3.99 -2.03 -7.00
CA GLU A 307 -4.65 -0.86 -6.44
C GLU A 307 -6.03 -0.67 -7.07
N THR A 308 -7.04 -0.64 -6.22
CA THR A 308 -8.40 -0.24 -6.57
C THR A 308 -9.05 0.56 -5.43
N GLY A 309 -10.10 1.29 -5.78
CA GLY A 309 -11.04 1.81 -4.78
C GLY A 309 -10.69 3.15 -4.12
N SER A 310 -9.62 3.88 -4.44
CA SER A 310 -9.42 5.23 -3.90
C SER A 310 -10.06 6.30 -4.79
N ALA A 311 -10.61 7.37 -4.22
CA ALA A 311 -11.08 8.51 -5.00
C ALA A 311 -9.91 9.22 -5.70
N ILE A 312 -8.80 9.40 -4.98
CA ILE A 312 -7.56 9.96 -5.52
C ILE A 312 -6.38 9.13 -5.02
N THR A 313 -5.57 8.61 -5.93
CA THR A 313 -4.31 7.93 -5.60
C THR A 313 -3.11 8.74 -6.09
N TRP A 314 -2.16 8.98 -5.19
CA TRP A 314 -0.89 9.62 -5.50
C TRP A 314 0.27 8.85 -4.87
N LYS A 315 0.98 8.04 -5.68
CA LYS A 315 2.00 7.13 -5.14
C LYS A 315 3.10 6.79 -6.16
N TYR A 316 4.35 6.81 -5.70
CA TYR A 316 5.50 6.40 -6.51
C TYR A 316 6.48 5.51 -5.71
N PRO A 317 6.20 4.21 -5.54
CA PRO A 317 7.15 3.31 -4.88
C PRO A 317 8.48 3.37 -5.61
N SER A 318 9.54 3.66 -4.88
CA SER A 318 10.84 4.01 -5.45
C SER A 318 11.94 3.05 -4.97
N CYS A 319 12.93 2.77 -5.80
CA CYS A 319 14.13 2.04 -5.41
C CYS A 319 15.40 2.86 -5.68
N ILE A 320 16.23 2.99 -4.65
CA ILE A 320 17.60 3.50 -4.75
C ILE A 320 18.54 2.30 -4.84
N LEU A 321 19.11 2.07 -6.01
CA LEU A 321 20.06 0.99 -6.32
C LEU A 321 21.48 1.47 -6.02
N ARG A 322 21.85 1.47 -4.72
CA ARG A 322 23.16 1.99 -4.26
C ARG A 322 24.27 0.95 -4.38
N GLY A 323 24.02 -0.27 -3.93
CA GLY A 323 24.99 -1.36 -4.00
C GLY A 323 25.25 -1.82 -5.43
N ASN A 324 26.46 -2.30 -5.68
CA ASN A 324 26.84 -2.89 -6.97
C ASN A 324 26.06 -4.17 -7.21
N SER A 325 25.70 -4.43 -8.46
CA SER A 325 24.92 -5.58 -8.88
C SER A 325 23.57 -5.72 -8.15
N SER A 326 23.05 -4.64 -7.55
CA SER A 326 21.72 -4.64 -6.95
C SER A 326 20.62 -4.62 -8.02
N SER A 327 19.44 -5.11 -7.66
CA SER A 327 18.30 -5.19 -8.56
C SER A 327 17.00 -4.72 -7.95
N ALA A 328 16.14 -4.09 -8.75
CA ALA A 328 14.82 -3.68 -8.33
C ALA A 328 13.76 -4.12 -9.34
N GLU A 329 12.61 -4.55 -8.85
CA GLU A 329 11.47 -4.90 -9.70
C GLU A 329 10.23 -4.15 -9.21
N PHE A 330 9.40 -3.71 -10.14
CA PHE A 330 8.12 -3.05 -9.85
C PHE A 330 7.04 -3.60 -10.77
N TYR A 331 6.02 -4.21 -10.19
CA TYR A 331 4.85 -4.76 -10.88
C TYR A 331 3.60 -4.10 -10.32
N SER A 332 2.80 -3.47 -11.16
CA SER A 332 1.63 -2.70 -10.72
C SER A 332 0.42 -2.91 -11.61
N VAL A 333 -0.73 -3.21 -11.01
CA VAL A 333 -2.05 -3.04 -11.63
C VAL A 333 -2.76 -1.90 -10.92
N ALA A 334 -3.20 -0.90 -11.68
CA ALA A 334 -3.99 0.21 -11.15
C ALA A 334 -5.33 0.28 -11.89
N VAL A 335 -6.43 0.15 -11.16
CA VAL A 335 -7.78 0.25 -11.70
C VAL A 335 -8.46 1.51 -11.22
N THR A 336 -9.02 2.27 -12.15
CA THR A 336 -9.81 3.47 -11.89
C THR A 336 -11.12 3.40 -12.65
N ASN A 337 -12.20 3.79 -11.99
CA ASN A 337 -13.57 3.77 -12.49
C ASN A 337 -14.34 5.01 -12.00
N ASN A 338 -15.57 5.22 -12.47
CA ASN A 338 -16.41 6.37 -12.10
C ASN A 338 -15.64 7.69 -12.27
N HIS A 339 -15.44 8.45 -11.19
CA HIS A 339 -14.72 9.73 -11.17
C HIS A 339 -13.34 9.64 -10.48
N GLN A 340 -12.83 8.42 -10.28
CA GLN A 340 -11.53 8.20 -9.62
C GLN A 340 -10.38 8.81 -10.42
N GLN A 341 -9.34 9.24 -9.72
CA GLN A 341 -8.12 9.79 -10.29
C GLN A 341 -6.90 9.07 -9.72
N ALA A 342 -5.97 8.67 -10.59
CA ALA A 342 -4.71 8.07 -10.17
C ALA A 342 -3.55 8.74 -10.88
N ASP A 343 -2.54 9.21 -10.13
CA ASP A 343 -1.21 9.54 -10.64
C ASP A 343 -0.21 8.66 -9.88
N THR A 344 0.08 7.51 -10.49
CA THR A 344 0.85 6.42 -9.90
C THR A 344 2.05 6.06 -10.75
N GLY A 345 3.04 5.39 -10.19
CA GLY A 345 4.15 4.85 -10.96
C GLY A 345 5.33 4.53 -10.07
N THR A 346 6.55 4.70 -10.56
CA THR A 346 7.75 4.28 -9.81
C THR A 346 8.97 5.12 -10.14
N LYS A 347 9.96 5.12 -9.25
CA LYS A 347 11.26 5.75 -9.50
C LYS A 347 12.39 4.76 -9.27
N MET A 348 13.17 4.46 -10.31
CA MET A 348 14.35 3.59 -10.24
C MET A 348 15.60 4.46 -10.38
N ILE A 349 16.39 4.55 -9.30
CA ILE A 349 17.58 5.40 -9.24
C ILE A 349 18.82 4.50 -9.18
N HIS A 350 19.56 4.40 -10.28
CA HIS A 350 20.75 3.58 -10.44
C HIS A 350 22.01 4.36 -10.05
N ILE A 351 22.70 3.88 -9.02
CA ILE A 351 23.95 4.46 -8.49
C ILE A 351 25.10 3.46 -8.59
N GLY A 352 24.90 2.23 -8.11
CA GLY A 352 25.90 1.17 -8.18
C GLY A 352 26.16 0.66 -9.60
N LYS A 353 27.30 0.00 -9.79
CA LYS A 353 27.66 -0.66 -11.06
C LYS A 353 26.81 -1.90 -11.28
N ASN A 354 26.58 -2.28 -12.54
CA ASN A 354 25.85 -3.48 -12.97
C ASN A 354 24.43 -3.60 -12.38
N THR A 355 23.80 -2.48 -12.05
CA THR A 355 22.47 -2.45 -11.43
C THR A 355 21.38 -2.76 -12.45
N LYS A 356 20.31 -3.42 -12.03
CA LYS A 356 19.20 -3.83 -12.91
C LYS A 356 17.86 -3.36 -12.39
N SER A 357 16.98 -2.89 -13.27
CA SER A 357 15.59 -2.63 -12.90
C SER A 357 14.59 -3.11 -13.94
N ILE A 358 13.44 -3.61 -13.46
CA ILE A 358 12.30 -4.01 -14.29
C ILE A 358 11.09 -3.23 -13.78
N ILE A 359 10.35 -2.63 -14.71
CA ILE A 359 9.12 -1.91 -14.43
C ILE A 359 8.04 -2.49 -15.34
N VAL A 360 6.98 -3.05 -14.75
CA VAL A 360 5.78 -3.50 -15.45
C VAL A 360 4.58 -2.81 -14.81
N SER A 361 3.94 -1.91 -15.55
CA SER A 361 2.74 -1.21 -15.12
C SER A 361 1.59 -1.52 -16.06
N LYS A 362 0.46 -1.93 -15.50
CA LYS A 362 -0.79 -2.21 -16.20
C LYS A 362 -1.87 -1.28 -15.64
N GLY A 363 -2.15 -0.20 -16.35
CA GLY A 363 -3.26 0.72 -16.03
C GLY A 363 -4.56 0.26 -16.66
N ILE A 364 -5.67 0.36 -15.93
CA ILE A 364 -7.02 0.11 -16.43
C ILE A 364 -7.88 1.32 -16.06
N SER A 365 -8.51 1.93 -17.06
CA SER A 365 -9.36 3.12 -16.86
C SER A 365 -10.76 2.87 -17.43
N ALA A 366 -11.78 3.11 -16.61
CA ALA A 366 -13.18 2.92 -16.94
C ALA A 366 -14.05 4.13 -16.54
N GLY A 367 -15.30 4.16 -16.99
CA GLY A 367 -16.24 5.24 -16.66
C GLY A 367 -15.73 6.61 -17.12
N LYS A 368 -15.62 7.57 -16.20
CA LYS A 368 -15.11 8.93 -16.44
C LYS A 368 -13.76 9.19 -15.76
N SER A 369 -13.08 8.11 -15.36
CA SER A 369 -11.89 8.17 -14.53
C SER A 369 -10.65 8.63 -15.31
N GLN A 370 -9.61 9.02 -14.58
CA GLN A 370 -8.32 9.39 -15.15
C GLN A 370 -7.21 8.57 -14.48
N ASN A 371 -6.54 7.73 -15.27
CA ASN A 371 -5.41 6.90 -14.82
C ASN A 371 -4.12 7.41 -15.46
N SER A 372 -3.18 7.88 -14.65
CA SER A 372 -1.89 8.39 -15.11
C SER A 372 -0.76 7.56 -14.54
N TYR A 373 0.01 6.92 -15.43
CA TYR A 373 1.31 6.38 -15.09
C TYR A 373 2.38 7.47 -15.16
N ARG A 374 3.25 7.57 -14.15
CA ARG A 374 4.42 8.43 -14.13
C ARG A 374 5.64 7.71 -13.57
N GLY A 375 6.63 7.49 -14.42
CA GLY A 375 7.84 6.76 -14.10
C GLY A 375 9.09 7.63 -14.19
N LEU A 376 10.08 7.40 -13.31
CA LEU A 376 11.43 7.94 -13.47
C LEU A 376 12.44 6.81 -13.47
N VAL A 377 13.26 6.72 -14.51
CA VAL A 377 14.48 5.92 -14.51
C VAL A 377 15.66 6.86 -14.59
N ARG A 378 16.46 6.89 -13.53
CA ARG A 378 17.65 7.74 -13.43
C ARG A 378 18.90 6.88 -13.33
N ILE A 379 19.79 6.98 -14.31
CA ILE A 379 21.11 6.37 -14.32
C ILE A 379 22.15 7.42 -14.04
N THR A 380 22.83 7.34 -12.89
CA THR A 380 23.88 8.28 -12.53
C THR A 380 25.19 7.97 -13.26
N LYS A 381 26.11 8.95 -13.30
CA LYS A 381 27.44 8.81 -13.94
C LYS A 381 28.24 7.59 -13.48
N ASN A 382 28.08 7.17 -12.22
CA ASN A 382 28.85 6.05 -11.64
C ASN A 382 28.24 4.66 -11.93
N ALA A 383 27.00 4.60 -12.43
CA ALA A 383 26.27 3.37 -12.65
C ALA A 383 26.65 2.70 -13.98
N GLU A 384 27.90 2.24 -14.06
CA GLU A 384 28.42 1.49 -15.21
C GLU A 384 27.60 0.20 -15.44
N ASN A 385 27.33 -0.13 -16.70
CA ASN A 385 26.55 -1.30 -17.14
C ASN A 385 25.15 -1.41 -16.49
N ALA A 386 24.55 -0.29 -16.10
CA ALA A 386 23.17 -0.30 -15.60
C ALA A 386 22.19 -0.74 -16.70
N ARG A 387 21.17 -1.52 -16.33
CA ARG A 387 20.13 -1.96 -17.27
C ARG A 387 18.74 -1.68 -16.71
N ASN A 388 17.87 -1.13 -17.53
CA ASN A 388 16.45 -0.96 -17.22
C ASN A 388 15.61 -1.46 -18.40
N HIS A 389 14.51 -2.14 -18.06
CA HIS A 389 13.44 -2.44 -18.99
C HIS A 389 12.11 -1.99 -18.36
N SER A 390 11.36 -1.19 -19.09
CA SER A 390 10.10 -0.61 -18.63
C SER A 390 8.99 -0.89 -19.63
N GLN A 391 7.89 -1.48 -19.16
CA GLN A 391 6.69 -1.77 -19.93
C GLN A 391 5.49 -1.14 -19.23
N CYS A 392 4.81 -0.23 -19.94
CA CYS A 392 3.68 0.54 -19.43
C CYS A 392 2.48 0.35 -20.33
N ASP A 393 1.60 -0.58 -19.97
CA ASP A 393 0.40 -0.84 -20.74
C ASP A 393 -0.79 -0.12 -20.10
N SER A 394 -1.66 0.43 -20.94
CA SER A 394 -2.92 1.05 -20.54
C SER A 394 -4.10 0.40 -21.27
N LEU A 395 -5.16 0.07 -20.55
CA LEU A 395 -6.40 -0.46 -21.08
C LEU A 395 -7.54 0.53 -20.81
N LEU A 396 -8.19 1.01 -21.87
CA LEU A 396 -9.39 1.85 -21.76
C LEU A 396 -10.65 1.02 -21.93
N LEU A 397 -11.59 1.24 -21.02
CA LEU A 397 -12.93 0.66 -20.99
C LEU A 397 -13.96 1.78 -21.14
N GLY A 398 -14.47 1.96 -22.36
CA GLY A 398 -15.38 3.06 -22.70
C GLY A 398 -14.70 4.20 -23.47
N ASP A 399 -15.44 5.29 -23.68
CA ASP A 399 -15.05 6.46 -24.47
C ASP A 399 -14.93 7.76 -23.65
N GLN A 400 -15.26 7.73 -22.35
CA GLN A 400 -15.20 8.88 -21.44
C GLN A 400 -14.03 8.85 -20.44
N CYS A 401 -13.28 7.75 -20.40
CA CYS A 401 -12.15 7.56 -19.50
C CYS A 401 -10.83 8.01 -20.16
N GLY A 402 -9.80 8.26 -19.34
CA GLY A 402 -8.49 8.70 -19.81
C GLY A 402 -7.35 7.87 -19.22
N ALA A 403 -6.43 7.43 -20.08
CA ALA A 403 -5.18 6.80 -19.67
C ALA A 403 -3.98 7.62 -20.18
N HIS A 404 -3.11 8.03 -19.27
CA HIS A 404 -1.97 8.90 -19.54
C HIS A 404 -0.67 8.22 -19.12
N THR A 405 0.41 8.41 -19.87
CA THR A 405 1.73 7.84 -19.56
C THR A 405 2.80 8.93 -19.67
N PHE A 406 3.47 9.21 -18.55
CA PHE A 406 4.50 10.24 -18.41
C PHE A 406 5.85 9.64 -17.98
N PRO A 407 6.62 9.04 -18.90
CA PRO A 407 7.94 8.49 -18.59
C PRO A 407 9.02 9.57 -18.54
N TYR A 408 9.93 9.46 -17.57
CA TYR A 408 11.12 10.29 -17.44
C TYR A 408 12.36 9.40 -17.45
N LEU A 409 13.28 9.66 -18.37
CA LEU A 409 14.54 8.94 -18.49
C LEU A 409 15.69 9.94 -18.36
N GLU A 410 16.51 9.79 -17.32
CA GLU A 410 17.70 10.60 -17.06
C GLU A 410 18.93 9.69 -17.10
N VAL A 411 19.67 9.67 -18.21
CA VAL A 411 20.77 8.71 -18.43
C VAL A 411 22.11 9.44 -18.54
N ASP A 412 22.88 9.47 -17.45
CA ASP A 412 24.17 10.14 -17.35
C ASP A 412 25.37 9.19 -17.54
N ASN A 413 25.16 7.95 -17.99
CA ASN A 413 26.23 6.95 -18.20
C ASN A 413 26.13 6.29 -19.59
N GLN A 414 27.24 6.25 -20.33
CA GLN A 414 27.31 5.76 -21.71
C GLN A 414 27.20 4.25 -21.87
N SER A 415 27.49 3.48 -20.81
CA SER A 415 27.42 2.02 -20.82
C SER A 415 26.03 1.48 -20.45
N ALA A 416 25.08 2.37 -20.13
CA ALA A 416 23.75 1.99 -19.70
C ALA A 416 22.87 1.54 -20.88
N VAL A 417 21.99 0.57 -20.61
CA VAL A 417 20.95 0.13 -21.55
C VAL A 417 19.60 0.38 -20.91
N VAL A 418 18.80 1.25 -21.52
CA VAL A 418 17.48 1.64 -21.00
C VAL A 418 16.46 1.49 -22.12
N GLU A 419 15.45 0.68 -21.87
CA GLU A 419 14.34 0.41 -22.78
C GLU A 419 13.03 0.81 -22.12
N HIS A 420 12.17 1.51 -22.87
CA HIS A 420 10.84 1.89 -22.43
C HIS A 420 9.82 1.67 -23.54
N GLU A 421 8.81 0.86 -23.24
CA GLU A 421 7.69 0.55 -24.11
C GLU A 421 6.39 0.98 -23.42
N ALA A 422 5.49 1.59 -24.19
CA ALA A 422 4.17 1.94 -23.71
C ALA A 422 3.12 1.59 -24.76
N THR A 423 2.10 0.83 -24.35
CA THR A 423 1.03 0.36 -25.24
C THR A 423 -0.32 0.82 -24.71
N THR A 424 -1.17 1.33 -25.60
CA THR A 424 -2.57 1.63 -25.27
C THR A 424 -3.48 0.65 -26.00
N SER A 425 -4.34 -0.02 -25.24
CA SER A 425 -5.29 -1.01 -25.72
C SER A 425 -6.71 -0.62 -25.34
N ARG A 426 -7.67 -1.13 -26.10
CA ARG A 426 -9.11 -1.09 -25.78
C ARG A 426 -9.63 -2.52 -25.93
N ILE A 427 -10.61 -2.91 -25.13
CA ILE A 427 -11.31 -4.17 -25.35
C ILE A 427 -12.13 -4.05 -26.65
N GLY A 428 -11.80 -4.87 -27.63
CA GLY A 428 -12.48 -4.88 -28.92
C GLY A 428 -13.86 -5.52 -28.83
N GLU A 429 -14.85 -4.96 -29.54
CA GLU A 429 -16.20 -5.52 -29.62
C GLU A 429 -16.17 -6.97 -30.14
N ASP A 430 -15.28 -7.28 -31.08
CA ASP A 430 -15.08 -8.65 -31.60
C ASP A 430 -14.65 -9.65 -30.51
N GLN A 431 -13.82 -9.23 -29.56
CA GLN A 431 -13.36 -10.09 -28.46
C GLN A 431 -14.51 -10.42 -27.52
N VAL A 432 -15.31 -9.42 -27.16
CA VAL A 432 -16.50 -9.58 -26.33
C VAL A 432 -17.55 -10.40 -27.06
N PHE A 433 -17.81 -10.11 -28.34
CA PHE A 433 -18.74 -10.87 -29.17
C PHE A 433 -18.33 -12.33 -29.30
N TYR A 434 -17.04 -12.62 -29.45
CA TYR A 434 -16.52 -13.99 -29.47
C TYR A 434 -16.80 -14.73 -28.16
N CYS A 435 -16.55 -14.10 -27.00
CA CYS A 435 -16.88 -14.69 -25.70
C CYS A 435 -18.39 -14.92 -25.52
N ASN A 436 -19.21 -13.92 -25.89
CA ASN A 436 -20.67 -13.99 -25.84
C ASN A 436 -21.22 -15.13 -26.71
N GLN A 437 -20.66 -15.33 -27.90
CA GLN A 437 -21.03 -16.44 -28.79
C GLN A 437 -20.73 -17.81 -28.17
N ARG A 438 -19.77 -17.89 -27.24
CA ARG A 438 -19.45 -19.10 -26.46
C ARG A 438 -20.29 -19.26 -25.19
N GLY A 439 -21.27 -18.39 -24.96
CA GLY A 439 -22.16 -18.44 -23.80
C GLY A 439 -21.59 -17.81 -22.53
N ILE A 440 -20.47 -17.08 -22.64
CA ILE A 440 -19.91 -16.28 -21.54
C ILE A 440 -20.59 -14.93 -21.62
N ASP A 441 -21.28 -14.48 -20.57
CA ASP A 441 -21.88 -13.14 -20.57
C ASP A 441 -20.81 -12.03 -20.66
N THR A 442 -21.25 -10.83 -21.05
CA THR A 442 -20.38 -9.68 -21.31
C THR A 442 -19.48 -9.34 -20.12
N GLU A 443 -20.00 -9.39 -18.89
CA GLU A 443 -19.25 -9.04 -17.68
C GLU A 443 -18.15 -10.07 -17.40
N ASN A 444 -18.49 -11.35 -17.48
CA ASN A 444 -17.50 -12.43 -17.35
C ASN A 444 -16.48 -12.42 -18.49
N ALA A 445 -16.86 -12.01 -19.71
CA ALA A 445 -15.94 -11.84 -20.83
C ALA A 445 -14.91 -10.73 -20.56
N ILE A 446 -15.37 -9.57 -20.08
CA ILE A 446 -14.48 -8.45 -19.69
C ILE A 446 -13.55 -8.89 -18.55
N GLY A 447 -14.10 -9.52 -17.52
CA GLY A 447 -13.32 -10.04 -16.40
C GLY A 447 -12.23 -11.02 -16.84
N LEU A 448 -12.51 -11.90 -17.80
CA LEU A 448 -11.54 -12.83 -18.38
C LEU A 448 -10.40 -12.08 -19.11
N ILE A 449 -10.75 -11.11 -19.97
CA ILE A 449 -9.77 -10.33 -20.76
C ILE A 449 -8.88 -9.51 -19.82
N VAL A 450 -9.48 -8.84 -18.85
CA VAL A 450 -8.75 -8.02 -17.87
C VAL A 450 -7.83 -8.86 -16.99
N ASN A 451 -8.28 -10.02 -16.52
CA ASN A 451 -7.42 -10.93 -15.77
C ASN A 451 -6.26 -11.45 -16.62
N GLY A 452 -6.50 -11.73 -17.91
CA GLY A 452 -5.45 -12.08 -18.86
C GLY A 452 -4.42 -10.96 -19.03
N TYR A 453 -4.88 -9.71 -19.11
CA TYR A 453 -4.06 -8.51 -19.21
C TYR A 453 -3.21 -8.25 -17.94
N ALA A 454 -3.80 -8.46 -16.76
CA ALA A 454 -3.14 -8.28 -15.46
C ALA A 454 -2.26 -9.47 -15.02
N LYS A 455 -2.32 -10.60 -15.73
CA LYS A 455 -1.70 -11.88 -15.35
C LYS A 455 -0.22 -11.78 -14.96
N GLU A 456 0.55 -10.99 -15.69
CA GLU A 456 1.98 -10.82 -15.45
C GLU A 456 2.29 -10.26 -14.06
N VAL A 457 1.47 -9.30 -13.60
CA VAL A 457 1.59 -8.71 -12.27
C VAL A 457 1.00 -9.63 -11.20
N LEU A 458 -0.15 -10.23 -11.47
CA LEU A 458 -0.82 -11.14 -10.52
C LEU A 458 0.05 -12.35 -10.16
N ASN A 459 0.85 -12.87 -11.11
CA ASN A 459 1.79 -13.96 -10.87
C ASN A 459 2.96 -13.58 -9.94
N ARG A 460 3.15 -12.30 -9.62
CA ARG A 460 4.19 -11.81 -8.70
C ARG A 460 3.70 -11.72 -7.26
N LEU A 461 2.38 -11.79 -7.04
CA LEU A 461 1.79 -11.85 -5.71
C LEU A 461 1.84 -13.29 -5.17
N PRO A 462 1.87 -13.49 -3.84
CA PRO A 462 1.66 -14.81 -3.27
C PRO A 462 0.27 -15.36 -3.65
N MET A 463 0.16 -16.68 -3.77
CA MET A 463 -1.00 -17.35 -4.39
C MET A 463 -2.35 -16.97 -3.76
N GLU A 464 -2.41 -16.90 -2.43
CA GLU A 464 -3.62 -16.53 -1.69
C GLU A 464 -4.12 -15.13 -2.10
N PHE A 465 -3.20 -14.18 -2.23
CA PHE A 465 -3.50 -12.78 -2.57
C PHE A 465 -3.70 -12.56 -4.07
N ALA A 466 -3.06 -13.36 -4.92
CA ALA A 466 -3.34 -13.34 -6.35
C ALA A 466 -4.81 -13.69 -6.64
N VAL A 467 -5.37 -14.67 -5.91
CA VAL A 467 -6.79 -15.05 -6.03
C VAL A 467 -7.71 -13.95 -5.51
N GLU A 468 -7.37 -13.33 -4.38
CA GLU A 468 -8.13 -12.19 -3.85
C GLU A 468 -8.12 -11.00 -4.83
N ALA A 469 -6.94 -10.63 -5.33
CA ALA A 469 -6.78 -9.56 -6.30
C ALA A 469 -7.60 -9.81 -7.59
N GLN A 470 -7.63 -11.04 -8.11
CA GLN A 470 -8.45 -11.38 -9.28
C GLN A 470 -9.95 -11.14 -9.03
N LYS A 471 -10.45 -11.53 -7.86
CA LYS A 471 -11.86 -11.28 -7.49
C LYS A 471 -12.14 -9.79 -7.35
N LEU A 472 -11.23 -9.04 -6.71
CA LEU A 472 -11.35 -7.60 -6.53
C LEU A 472 -11.37 -6.84 -7.87
N LEU A 473 -10.53 -7.24 -8.82
CA LEU A 473 -10.52 -6.68 -10.17
C LEU A 473 -11.85 -6.91 -10.89
N GLN A 474 -12.45 -8.08 -10.75
CA GLN A 474 -13.74 -8.39 -11.38
C GLN A 474 -14.87 -7.53 -10.80
N ILE A 475 -14.96 -7.43 -9.47
CA ILE A 475 -15.99 -6.62 -8.78
C ILE A 475 -15.84 -5.12 -9.12
N SER A 476 -14.60 -4.62 -9.18
CA SER A 476 -14.35 -3.19 -9.45
C SER A 476 -14.77 -2.75 -10.87
N LEU A 477 -14.95 -3.71 -11.78
CA LEU A 477 -15.24 -3.50 -13.20
C LEU A 477 -16.67 -3.87 -13.57
N GLU A 478 -17.44 -4.41 -12.64
CA GLU A 478 -18.86 -4.71 -12.83
C GLU A 478 -19.65 -3.42 -13.09
N GLY A 479 -20.60 -3.46 -14.03
CA GLY A 479 -21.38 -2.26 -14.43
C GLY A 479 -20.58 -1.09 -15.02
N SER A 480 -19.28 -1.27 -15.30
CA SER A 480 -18.38 -0.20 -15.77
C SER A 480 -18.33 -0.08 -17.29
N VAL A 481 -19.06 -0.96 -17.98
CA VAL A 481 -19.20 -1.00 -19.44
C VAL A 481 -20.66 -0.73 -19.77
N GLY A 482 -20.96 0.53 -20.03
CA GLY A 482 -22.28 1.07 -20.35
C GLY A 482 -22.22 2.54 -20.69
#